data_AF-A0A1V6CWC4-F1
#
_entry.id   AF-A0A1V6CWC4-F1
#
_cell.length_a   1.000
_cell.length_b   1.000
_cell.length_c   1.000
_cell.angle_alpha   90.00
_cell.angle_beta   90.00
_cell.angle_gamma   90.00
#
_symmetry.space_group_name_H-M   'P 1'
#
loop_
_entity.id
_entity.type
_entity.pdbx_description
1 polymer ?
#
loop_
_entity_poly.entity_id
_entity_poly.type
_entity_poly.pdbx_seq_one_letter_code
_entity_poly.pdbx_strand_id
1 'polypeptide(L)'
;MDAKFHLGTDAYSDAEKSRIAEMDEQDVRAATDGVVVIAEPEGRCVPGGKHVEAGIALGLGRPVYVIGRRENIFHWHPRAHVVRDCEELLECLSRAQTRPGQ
;
A
#
# COMPACT_ATOMS: atom_id res chain seq x y z
N MET A 1 10.87 -8.03 17.06
CA MET A 1 9.77 -7.06 16.96
C MET A 1 10.41 -5.69 17.11
N ASP A 2 10.54 -4.94 16.01
CA ASP A 2 11.26 -3.66 16.02
C ASP A 2 10.53 -2.63 16.88
N ALA A 3 11.05 -2.38 18.08
CA ALA A 3 10.46 -1.48 19.08
C ALA A 3 10.37 -0.02 18.60
N LYS A 4 10.98 0.32 17.46
CA LYS A 4 11.05 1.68 16.93
C LYS A 4 9.75 2.18 16.30
N PHE A 5 8.83 1.29 15.88
CA PHE A 5 7.56 1.72 15.26
C PHE A 5 6.69 2.58 16.18
N HIS A 6 6.78 2.39 17.51
CA HIS A 6 5.98 3.15 18.47
C HIS A 6 6.52 4.57 18.75
N LEU A 7 7.78 4.84 18.38
CA LEU A 7 8.44 6.13 18.57
C LEU A 7 8.29 7.05 17.35
N GLY A 8 7.60 6.60 16.30
CA GLY A 8 7.37 7.37 15.08
C GLY A 8 8.66 7.72 14.35
N THR A 9 8.67 8.86 13.64
CA THR A 9 9.86 9.31 12.91
C THR A 9 11.02 9.70 13.83
N ASP A 10 10.74 10.04 15.10
CA ASP A 10 11.76 10.51 16.04
C ASP A 10 12.72 9.41 16.52
N ALA A 11 12.40 8.14 16.25
CA ALA A 11 13.30 7.00 16.51
C ALA A 11 14.47 6.85 15.52
N TYR A 12 14.54 7.70 14.49
CA TYR A 12 15.48 7.57 13.40
C TYR A 12 16.24 8.88 13.21
N SER A 13 17.54 8.78 12.92
CA SER A 13 18.30 9.90 12.39
C SER A 13 17.76 10.32 11.03
N ASP A 14 18.04 11.56 10.59
CA ASP A 14 17.56 12.04 9.30
C ASP A 14 18.10 11.20 8.13
N ALA A 15 19.33 10.71 8.22
CA ALA A 15 19.91 9.80 7.24
C ALA A 15 19.19 8.44 7.17
N GLU A 16 18.75 7.90 8.32
CA GLU A 16 17.93 6.68 8.35
C GLU A 16 16.55 6.93 7.76
N LYS A 17 15.88 8.06 8.08
CA LYS A 17 14.59 8.43 7.50
C LYS A 17 14.66 8.53 5.98
N SER A 18 15.68 9.21 5.44
CA SER A 18 15.88 9.32 3.99
C SER A 18 16.08 7.95 3.34
N ARG A 19 16.90 7.09 3.93
CA ARG A 19 17.13 5.73 3.40
C ARG A 19 15.86 4.87 3.42
N ILE A 20 15.08 4.94 4.50
CA ILE A 20 13.82 4.21 4.61
C ILE A 20 12.83 4.71 3.56
N ALA A 21 12.69 6.03 3.40
CA ALA A 21 11.80 6.61 2.39
C ALA A 21 12.20 6.22 0.96
N GLU A 22 13.50 6.22 0.64
CA GLU A 22 14.01 5.77 -0.66
C GLU A 22 13.77 4.28 -0.90
N MET A 23 13.92 3.45 0.13
CA MET A 23 13.67 2.01 0.07
C MET A 23 12.17 1.73 -0.18
N ASP A 24 11.28 2.38 0.57
CA ASP A 24 9.83 2.22 0.40
C ASP A 24 9.37 2.68 -0.99
N GLU A 25 9.92 3.79 -1.51
CA GLU A 25 9.66 4.23 -2.89
C GLU A 25 10.11 3.19 -3.92
N GLN A 26 11.30 2.62 -3.75
CA GLN A 26 11.86 1.61 -4.65
C GLN A 26 11.02 0.33 -4.65
N ASP A 27 10.55 -0.12 -3.49
CA ASP A 27 9.68 -1.29 -3.37
C ASP A 27 8.36 -1.08 -4.12
N VAL A 28 7.73 0.11 -3.99
CA VAL A 28 6.52 0.44 -4.75
C VAL A 28 6.78 0.46 -6.26
N ARG A 29 7.93 1.00 -6.69
CA ARG A 29 8.32 1.02 -8.11
C ARG A 29 8.55 -0.38 -8.67
N ALA A 30 9.10 -1.29 -7.85
CA ALA A 30 9.36 -2.68 -8.22
C ALA A 30 8.08 -3.54 -8.23
N ALA A 31 7.04 -3.17 -7.46
CA ALA A 31 5.78 -3.88 -7.34
C ALA A 31 4.89 -3.74 -8.61
N THR A 32 5.23 -4.46 -9.68
CA THR A 32 4.52 -4.39 -10.97
C THR A 32 3.10 -4.92 -10.93
N ASP A 33 2.80 -5.84 -9.99
CA ASP A 33 1.49 -6.48 -9.83
C ASP A 33 0.52 -5.65 -8.96
N GLY A 34 1.03 -4.65 -8.23
CA GLY A 34 0.24 -3.72 -7.43
C GLY A 34 0.71 -3.56 -5.99
N VAL A 35 0.07 -2.63 -5.28
CA VAL A 35 0.31 -2.35 -3.85
C VAL A 35 -0.90 -2.78 -3.03
N VAL A 36 -0.65 -3.36 -1.85
CA VAL A 36 -1.70 -3.75 -0.90
C VAL A 36 -1.70 -2.77 0.28
N VAL A 37 -2.84 -2.15 0.55
CA VAL A 37 -3.09 -1.28 1.69
C VAL A 37 -4.01 -1.99 2.66
N ILE A 38 -3.57 -2.16 3.90
CA ILE A 38 -4.41 -2.69 4.97
C ILE A 38 -5.06 -1.51 5.69
N ALA A 39 -6.39 -1.49 5.72
CA ALA A 39 -7.15 -0.46 6.44
C ALA A 39 -6.95 -0.62 7.96
N GLU A 40 -6.84 0.49 8.68
CA GLU A 40 -6.81 0.45 10.14
C GLU A 40 -8.22 0.12 10.68
N PRO A 41 -8.36 -0.30 11.95
CA PRO A 41 -9.64 -0.29 12.65
C PRO A 41 -10.28 1.11 12.70
N GLU A 42 -11.61 1.20 12.85
CA GLU A 42 -12.28 2.51 12.95
C GLU A 42 -11.83 3.25 14.21
N GLY A 43 -11.72 4.58 14.11
CA GLY A 43 -11.29 5.42 15.24
C GLY A 43 -9.81 5.37 15.59
N ARG A 44 -8.96 4.66 14.81
CA ARG A 44 -7.50 4.73 14.93
C ARG A 44 -6.90 5.79 14.02
N CYS A 45 -5.81 6.39 14.48
CA CYS A 45 -4.98 7.25 13.66
C CYS A 45 -4.40 6.41 12.51
N VAL A 46 -4.58 6.88 11.29
CA VAL A 46 -4.14 6.17 10.09
C VAL A 46 -2.73 6.64 9.72
N PRO A 47 -1.71 5.75 9.68
CA PRO A 47 -0.38 6.15 9.24
C PRO A 47 -0.42 6.76 7.84
N GLY A 48 0.22 7.92 7.66
CA GLY A 48 0.20 8.64 6.38
C GLY A 48 0.93 7.90 5.25
N GLY A 49 2.01 7.16 5.57
CA GLY A 49 2.91 6.53 4.61
C GLY A 49 2.23 5.63 3.59
N LYS A 50 1.36 4.71 4.05
CA LYS A 50 0.64 3.78 3.15
C LYS A 50 -0.20 4.47 2.08
N HIS A 51 -0.69 5.69 2.33
CA HIS A 51 -1.43 6.47 1.34
C HIS A 51 -0.52 7.12 0.31
N VAL A 52 0.72 7.49 0.70
CA VAL A 52 1.74 7.99 -0.22
C VAL A 52 2.16 6.87 -1.16
N GLU A 53 2.45 5.68 -0.63
CA GLU A 53 2.79 4.48 -1.42
C GLU A 53 1.66 4.11 -2.40
N ALA A 54 0.41 4.11 -1.93
CA ALA A 54 -0.76 3.92 -2.79
C ALA A 54 -0.84 4.98 -3.90
N GLY A 55 -0.56 6.25 -3.57
CA GLY A 55 -0.50 7.34 -4.54
C GLY A 55 0.57 7.15 -5.61
N ILE A 56 1.78 6.72 -5.22
CA ILE A 56 2.87 6.40 -6.14
C ILE A 56 2.44 5.26 -7.08
N ALA A 57 1.87 4.17 -6.54
CA ALA A 57 1.40 3.05 -7.34
C ALA A 57 0.34 3.47 -8.36
N LEU A 58 -0.64 4.29 -7.96
CA LEU A 58 -1.65 4.83 -8.87
C LEU A 58 -1.01 5.68 -9.97
N GLY A 59 -0.07 6.57 -9.61
CA GLY A 59 0.67 7.41 -10.56
C GLY A 59 1.51 6.61 -11.56
N LEU A 60 2.01 5.44 -11.16
CA LEU A 60 2.74 4.50 -12.01
C LEU A 60 1.84 3.62 -12.89
N GLY A 61 0.52 3.79 -12.82
CA GLY A 61 -0.37 2.89 -13.53
C GLY A 61 -0.32 1.48 -12.97
N ARG A 62 -0.17 1.29 -11.64
CA ARG A 62 -0.31 -0.01 -10.92
C ARG A 62 -1.58 -0.11 -10.07
N PRO A 63 -2.23 -1.29 -9.98
CA PRO A 63 -3.43 -1.43 -9.18
C PRO A 63 -3.11 -1.29 -7.69
N VAL A 64 -4.08 -0.81 -6.92
CA VAL A 64 -4.02 -0.75 -5.46
C VAL A 64 -5.11 -1.65 -4.91
N TYR A 65 -4.78 -2.52 -3.98
CA TYR A 65 -5.73 -3.39 -3.31
C TYR A 65 -5.90 -2.93 -1.86
N VAL A 66 -7.12 -2.56 -1.48
CA VAL A 66 -7.43 -2.10 -0.12
C VAL A 66 -8.12 -3.24 0.61
N ILE A 67 -7.46 -3.82 1.60
CA ILE A 67 -8.06 -4.81 2.50
C ILE A 67 -8.81 -4.04 3.60
N GLY A 68 -10.14 -4.18 3.65
CA GLY A 68 -11.00 -3.50 4.62
C GLY A 68 -11.68 -2.23 4.07
N ARG A 69 -11.85 -1.20 4.89
CA ARG A 69 -12.61 0.00 4.49
C ARG A 69 -11.79 0.97 3.63
N ARG A 70 -12.48 1.84 2.88
CA ARG A 70 -11.85 2.99 2.24
C ARG A 70 -11.52 4.06 3.29
N GLU A 71 -10.25 4.43 3.42
CA GLU A 71 -9.76 5.42 4.40
C GLU A 71 -9.35 6.75 3.75
N ASN A 72 -9.09 6.75 2.44
CA ASN A 72 -8.61 7.89 1.68
C ASN A 72 -9.43 8.07 0.40
N ILE A 73 -9.57 9.31 -0.08
CA ILE A 73 -10.33 9.63 -1.31
C ILE A 73 -9.79 8.88 -2.54
N PHE A 74 -8.48 8.63 -2.62
CA PHE A 74 -7.87 7.87 -3.71
C PHE A 74 -8.25 6.38 -3.71
N HIS A 75 -8.83 5.83 -2.62
CA HIS A 75 -9.38 4.47 -2.61
C HIS A 75 -10.67 4.34 -3.43
N TRP A 76 -11.19 5.44 -3.97
CA TRP A 76 -12.30 5.47 -4.93
C TRP A 76 -11.83 5.51 -6.39
N HIS A 77 -10.52 5.55 -6.63
CA HIS A 77 -9.96 5.51 -7.98
C HIS A 77 -10.33 4.18 -8.68
N PRO A 78 -10.58 4.14 -10.01
CA PRO A 78 -10.98 2.90 -10.71
C PRO A 78 -9.98 1.74 -10.61
N ARG A 79 -8.73 2.06 -10.26
CA ARG A 79 -7.63 1.10 -10.09
C ARG A 79 -7.37 0.74 -8.62
N ALA A 80 -8.19 1.25 -7.71
CA ALA A 80 -8.24 0.86 -6.31
C ALA A 80 -9.36 -0.16 -6.10
N HIS A 81 -9.00 -1.39 -5.76
CA HIS A 81 -9.90 -2.51 -5.57
C HIS A 81 -10.04 -2.81 -4.08
N VAL A 82 -11.24 -2.69 -3.54
CA VAL A 82 -11.50 -3.05 -2.15
C VAL A 82 -11.80 -4.54 -2.07
N VAL A 83 -11.12 -5.23 -1.16
CA VAL A 83 -11.29 -6.66 -0.88
C VAL A 83 -11.50 -6.85 0.63
N ARG A 84 -12.17 -7.92 1.02
CA ARG A 84 -12.49 -8.19 2.43
C ARG A 84 -11.27 -8.66 3.22
N ASP A 85 -10.45 -9.50 2.60
CA ASP A 85 -9.35 -10.21 3.25
C ASP A 85 -8.29 -10.65 2.23
N CYS A 86 -7.26 -11.36 2.72
CA CYS A 86 -6.19 -11.90 1.90
C CYS A 86 -6.66 -13.00 0.94
N GLU A 87 -7.71 -13.74 1.27
CA GLU A 87 -8.22 -14.81 0.41
C GLU A 87 -8.85 -14.20 -0.85
N GLU A 88 -9.70 -13.19 -0.69
CA GLU A 88 -10.28 -12.46 -1.81
C GLU A 88 -9.22 -11.74 -2.65
N LEU A 89 -8.16 -11.21 -2.02
CA LEU A 89 -7.02 -10.65 -2.75
C LEU A 89 -6.36 -11.68 -3.67
N LEU A 90 -6.08 -12.88 -3.15
CA LEU A 90 -5.46 -13.96 -3.93
C LEU A 90 -6.36 -14.41 -5.08
N GLU A 91 -7.68 -14.46 -4.87
CA GLU A 91 -8.64 -14.68 -5.95
C GLU A 91 -8.57 -13.59 -7.03
N CYS A 92 -8.49 -12.31 -6.64
CA CYS A 92 -8.34 -11.21 -7.59
C CYS A 92 -7.04 -11.34 -8.43
N LEU A 93 -5.93 -11.65 -7.78
CA LEU A 93 -4.62 -11.76 -8.42
C LEU A 93 -4.55 -12.97 -9.38
N SER A 94 -5.15 -14.11 -9.00
CA SER A 94 -5.20 -15.29 -9.87
C SER A 94 -6.02 -15.05 -11.14
N ARG A 95 -7.12 -14.28 -11.05
CA ARG A 95 -7.95 -13.87 -12.20
C ARG A 95 -7.25 -12.85 -13.11
N ALA A 96 -6.39 -12.01 -12.55
CA ALA A 96 -5.61 -11.03 -13.32
C ALA A 96 -4.51 -11.72 -14.14
N GLN A 97 -3.82 -12.71 -13.54
CA GLN A 97 -2.75 -13.48 -14.18
C GLN A 97 -3.25 -14.46 -15.26
N THR A 98 -4.50 -14.87 -15.21
CA THR A 98 -5.10 -15.79 -16.20
C THR A 98 -5.56 -15.10 -17.48
N ARG A 99 -5.35 -13.79 -17.65
CA ARG A 99 -5.53 -13.12 -18.95
C ARG A 99 -4.23 -13.29 -19.77
N PRO A 100 -4.18 -14.20 -20.76
CA PRO A 100 -3.02 -14.30 -21.62
C PRO A 100 -3.09 -13.12 -22.61
N GLY A 101 -2.04 -12.29 -22.65
CA GLY A 101 -1.79 -11.34 -23.73
C GLY A 101 -2.81 -10.21 -23.90
N GLN A 102 -2.47 -9.04 -23.37
CA GLN A 102 -2.61 -7.80 -24.14
C GLN A 102 -1.22 -7.25 -24.43
#